data_AF-A0A7Y3X218-F1
#
_entry.id   AF-A0A7Y3X218-F1
#
_cell.length_a   1.000
_cell.length_b   1.000
_cell.length_c   1.000
_cell.angle_alpha   90.00
_cell.angle_beta   90.00
_cell.angle_gamma   90.00
#
_symmetry.space_group_name_H-M   'P 1'
#
loop_
_entity.id
_entity.type
_entity.pdbx_description
1 polymer ?
#
loop_
_entity_poly.entity_id
_entity_poly.type
_entity_poly.pdbx_seq_one_letter_code
_entity_poly.pdbx_strand_id
1 'polypeptide(L)'
;MKKTLLLLTVFISCQSFSQIAIGANTPVYVKAQVLYVGQNINLAANSNLYLRNNSQLVQGTTGLSANTGTGNMSVYQEGTSDHFDYNYWCSPVGNTAASAINNNFGITQLYQPVTSTTSSGAVLLPVGSYNGLASPLTIATHWIYKLTIANNYSQWIPVGSTTALAPGEGFTMKGTSGSDQIDPEGTGIVNNPGTGRQRYDFRGKPNDGDIIVAVGANNAATLTGNPYPSALHLNAFLLDPANTAATGVAYFWQQDKNVNSHYLSAYKGGYAAYSPVSIESNGIYTAAAFRSYNSNGTVNNNPPTGTSPVVSRKYLPIGQGFLINGTTNGTVTFRNAHRVFYKEDNSVSQFEKPARNTSAIKNGPPVPPPPIPYFKLNTIINKEFTRQLALALVSGATDGVDRGIDAKNMDEDLPNDVAFWIENGNYVIEGVAFDLSKKIPLSVKAAASTTFQFYIPEMVDFDFSQAVYLYDSLDNSYHDITKGTYEVTVAPGTYTDRFKISFTNQTLGTKEDSKTNFFITQDNAGKVLKAMNPDNQIMKSFVLYDILGRAVLSKEPLEAEPNYIFSTSGISSGVYIATFLTAENVKITQKVIISNSGR
;
A
#
# COMPACT_ATOMS: atom_id res chain seq x y z
N MET A 1 -57.20 -55.63 -14.10
CA MET A 1 -55.72 -55.47 -14.18
C MET A 1 -55.40 -54.00 -14.39
N LYS A 2 -54.98 -53.29 -13.34
CA LYS A 2 -54.51 -51.89 -13.45
C LYS A 2 -53.03 -51.94 -13.82
N LYS A 3 -52.66 -51.42 -14.99
CA LYS A 3 -51.27 -51.28 -15.43
C LYS A 3 -50.73 -49.97 -14.83
N THR A 4 -49.89 -50.08 -13.82
CA THR A 4 -49.14 -48.95 -13.27
C THR A 4 -47.98 -48.65 -14.21
N LEU A 5 -48.03 -47.52 -14.91
CA LEU A 5 -46.94 -47.05 -15.75
C LEU A 5 -45.92 -46.35 -14.85
N LEU A 6 -44.78 -46.98 -14.59
CA LEU A 6 -43.67 -46.38 -13.86
C LEU A 6 -42.91 -45.46 -14.83
N LEU A 7 -43.05 -44.15 -14.67
CA LEU A 7 -42.27 -43.15 -15.41
C LEU A 7 -40.92 -42.96 -14.69
N LEU A 8 -39.86 -43.55 -15.23
CA LEU A 8 -38.48 -43.37 -14.75
C LEU A 8 -37.91 -42.08 -15.37
N THR A 9 -37.95 -40.97 -14.65
CA THR A 9 -37.28 -39.71 -15.04
C THR A 9 -35.77 -39.83 -14.78
N VAL A 10 -35.01 -40.11 -15.84
CA VAL A 10 -33.54 -40.03 -15.82
C VAL A 10 -33.14 -38.57 -15.93
N PHE A 11 -32.71 -37.95 -14.82
CA PHE A 11 -32.05 -36.65 -14.85
C PHE A 11 -30.61 -36.84 -15.37
N ILE A 12 -30.42 -36.68 -16.68
CA ILE A 12 -29.09 -36.58 -17.27
C ILE A 12 -28.56 -35.17 -16.96
N SER A 13 -27.67 -35.06 -15.97
CA SER A 13 -26.88 -33.84 -15.76
C SER A 13 -25.79 -33.77 -16.83
N CYS A 14 -26.05 -33.07 -17.93
CA CYS A 14 -24.99 -32.70 -18.87
C CYS A 14 -24.09 -31.65 -18.21
N GLN A 15 -22.87 -32.02 -17.83
CA GLN A 15 -21.86 -31.04 -17.47
C GLN A 15 -21.40 -30.32 -18.75
N SER A 16 -21.76 -29.05 -18.91
CA SER A 16 -21.24 -28.21 -19.99
C SER A 16 -19.83 -27.74 -19.63
N PHE A 17 -18.82 -28.22 -20.34
CA PHE A 17 -17.45 -27.73 -20.23
C PHE A 17 -17.37 -26.32 -20.85
N SER A 18 -17.06 -25.29 -20.07
CA SER A 18 -16.86 -23.92 -20.55
C SER A 18 -15.43 -23.76 -21.11
N GLN A 19 -15.16 -24.43 -22.23
CA GLN A 19 -13.91 -24.34 -22.99
C GLN A 19 -14.14 -23.64 -24.33
N ILE A 20 -13.11 -23.02 -24.90
CA ILE A 20 -13.18 -22.39 -26.23
C ILE A 20 -12.11 -22.99 -27.16
N ALA A 21 -12.52 -23.36 -28.36
CA ALA A 21 -11.61 -23.78 -29.42
C ALA A 21 -11.82 -22.88 -30.63
N ILE A 22 -10.75 -22.21 -31.08
CA ILE A 22 -10.78 -21.34 -32.26
C ILE A 22 -10.11 -22.08 -33.42
N GLY A 23 -10.87 -22.29 -34.49
CA GLY A 23 -10.44 -23.02 -35.68
C GLY A 23 -9.30 -22.33 -36.44
N ALA A 24 -8.61 -23.08 -37.30
CA ALA A 24 -7.49 -22.55 -38.07
C ALA A 24 -7.92 -21.36 -38.94
N ASN A 25 -7.05 -20.35 -39.06
CA ASN A 25 -7.32 -19.10 -39.81
C ASN A 25 -8.57 -18.33 -39.34
N THR A 26 -9.11 -18.63 -38.16
CA THR A 26 -10.35 -18.00 -37.66
C THR A 26 -10.02 -16.80 -36.76
N PRO A 27 -10.52 -15.60 -37.08
CA PRO A 27 -10.48 -14.47 -36.17
C PRO A 27 -11.69 -14.46 -35.23
N VAL A 28 -11.46 -14.22 -33.94
CA VAL A 28 -12.49 -13.93 -32.93
C VAL A 28 -12.19 -12.56 -32.36
N TYR A 29 -13.22 -11.72 -32.27
CA TYR A 29 -13.07 -10.32 -31.90
C TYR A 29 -13.95 -9.97 -30.70
N VAL A 30 -13.33 -9.53 -29.60
CA VAL A 30 -13.99 -9.13 -28.35
C VAL A 30 -13.72 -7.64 -28.13
N LYS A 31 -14.79 -6.84 -28.05
CA LYS A 31 -14.69 -5.38 -27.93
C LYS A 31 -15.50 -4.86 -26.74
N ALA A 32 -14.87 -4.04 -25.91
CA ALA A 32 -15.45 -3.42 -24.71
C ALA A 32 -16.11 -4.38 -23.70
N GLN A 33 -15.75 -5.67 -23.71
CA GLN A 33 -16.43 -6.73 -22.95
C GLN A 33 -15.44 -7.68 -22.27
N VAL A 34 -15.95 -8.48 -21.33
CA VAL A 34 -15.22 -9.62 -20.77
C VAL A 34 -15.49 -10.86 -21.61
N LEU A 35 -14.44 -11.60 -21.96
CA LEU A 35 -14.55 -12.99 -22.40
C LEU A 35 -14.20 -13.87 -21.20
N TYR A 36 -15.18 -14.62 -20.69
CA TYR A 36 -14.95 -15.59 -19.63
C TYR A 36 -14.88 -17.00 -20.21
N VAL A 37 -13.85 -17.75 -19.83
CA VAL A 37 -13.68 -19.16 -20.19
C VAL A 37 -13.44 -19.97 -18.92
N GLY A 38 -14.35 -20.86 -18.56
CA GLY A 38 -14.23 -21.63 -17.31
C GLY A 38 -13.04 -22.58 -17.27
N GLN A 39 -12.56 -23.04 -18.44
CA GLN A 39 -11.44 -23.96 -18.59
C GLN A 39 -10.42 -23.43 -19.60
N ASN A 40 -9.96 -24.27 -20.52
CA ASN A 40 -8.90 -23.95 -21.44
C ASN A 40 -9.36 -23.28 -22.74
N ILE A 41 -8.40 -22.61 -23.36
CA ILE A 41 -8.44 -22.10 -24.72
C ILE A 41 -7.56 -22.99 -25.60
N ASN A 42 -8.07 -23.40 -26.76
CA ASN A 42 -7.28 -23.97 -27.85
C ASN A 42 -7.29 -23.01 -29.05
N LEU A 43 -6.11 -22.49 -29.40
CA LEU A 43 -5.91 -21.60 -30.54
C LEU A 43 -5.25 -22.36 -31.70
N ALA A 44 -6.01 -22.81 -32.69
CA ALA A 44 -5.45 -23.51 -33.85
C ALA A 44 -4.51 -22.61 -34.69
N ALA A 45 -3.76 -23.20 -35.61
CA ALA A 45 -2.80 -22.47 -36.44
C ALA A 45 -3.44 -21.27 -37.16
N ASN A 46 -2.75 -20.13 -37.15
CA ASN A 46 -3.20 -18.85 -37.72
C ASN A 46 -4.54 -18.32 -37.18
N SER A 47 -5.08 -18.88 -36.10
CA SER A 47 -6.22 -18.30 -35.41
C SER A 47 -5.81 -17.06 -34.63
N ASN A 48 -6.75 -16.12 -34.45
CA ASN A 48 -6.51 -14.90 -33.69
C ASN A 48 -7.67 -14.58 -32.76
N LEU A 49 -7.39 -14.38 -31.48
CA LEU A 49 -8.32 -13.80 -30.50
C LEU A 49 -7.92 -12.35 -30.23
N TYR A 50 -8.75 -11.39 -30.63
CA TYR A 50 -8.49 -9.97 -30.48
C TYR A 50 -9.26 -9.39 -29.29
N LEU A 51 -8.54 -8.86 -28.30
CA LEU A 51 -9.11 -8.10 -27.19
C LEU A 51 -8.94 -6.60 -27.46
N ARG A 52 -10.07 -5.88 -27.57
CA ARG A 52 -10.12 -4.48 -28.04
C ARG A 52 -10.95 -3.59 -27.13
N ASN A 53 -10.62 -2.31 -27.07
CA ASN A 53 -11.26 -1.30 -26.24
C ASN A 53 -11.39 -1.75 -24.76
N ASN A 54 -10.25 -2.06 -24.14
CA ASN A 54 -10.15 -2.57 -22.75
C ASN A 54 -10.92 -3.89 -22.50
N SER A 55 -11.11 -4.72 -23.53
CA SER A 55 -11.60 -6.09 -23.34
C SER A 55 -10.56 -6.95 -22.63
N GLN A 56 -11.04 -7.95 -21.90
CA GLN A 56 -10.20 -8.80 -21.08
C GLN A 56 -10.63 -10.25 -21.21
N LEU A 57 -9.67 -11.14 -21.08
CA LEU A 57 -9.87 -12.58 -21.00
C LEU A 57 -9.70 -13.02 -19.55
N VAL A 58 -10.78 -13.47 -18.92
CA VAL A 58 -10.79 -14.05 -17.57
C VAL A 58 -10.97 -15.56 -17.70
N GLN A 59 -10.10 -16.34 -17.07
CA GLN A 59 -10.21 -17.80 -17.07
C GLN A 59 -10.43 -18.36 -15.67
N GLY A 60 -11.17 -19.46 -15.60
CA GLY A 60 -11.54 -20.17 -14.37
C GLY A 60 -10.71 -21.40 -14.05
N THR A 61 -9.67 -21.73 -14.83
CA THR A 61 -8.82 -22.91 -14.61
C THR A 61 -8.23 -22.91 -13.20
N THR A 62 -8.28 -24.04 -12.51
CA THR A 62 -7.62 -24.25 -11.22
C THR A 62 -6.34 -25.04 -11.40
N GLY A 63 -5.22 -24.58 -10.82
CA GLY A 63 -3.92 -25.22 -11.01
C GLY A 63 -3.21 -24.75 -12.28
N LEU A 64 -2.33 -25.56 -12.85
CA LEU A 64 -1.52 -25.18 -14.02
C LEU A 64 -2.37 -24.88 -15.26
N SER A 65 -1.82 -24.08 -16.16
CA SER A 65 -2.40 -23.76 -17.47
C SER A 65 -2.83 -25.03 -18.21
N ALA A 66 -3.95 -24.93 -18.93
CA ALA A 66 -4.40 -25.91 -19.90
C ALA A 66 -4.52 -25.31 -21.31
N ASN A 67 -4.09 -24.05 -21.49
CA ASN A 67 -4.14 -23.36 -22.78
C ASN A 67 -3.16 -23.97 -23.78
N THR A 68 -3.63 -24.27 -24.99
CA THR A 68 -2.86 -24.93 -26.04
C THR A 68 -3.01 -24.23 -27.38
N GLY A 69 -2.12 -24.56 -28.31
CA GLY A 69 -2.24 -24.18 -29.72
C GLY A 69 -1.19 -23.19 -30.19
N THR A 70 -1.14 -23.00 -31.52
CA THR A 70 -0.15 -22.17 -32.21
C THR A 70 -0.70 -20.84 -32.72
N GLY A 71 -2.01 -20.59 -32.53
CA GLY A 71 -2.63 -19.30 -32.79
C GLY A 71 -2.33 -18.25 -31.71
N ASN A 72 -2.77 -17.01 -31.94
CA ASN A 72 -2.43 -15.86 -31.11
C ASN A 72 -3.66 -15.28 -30.41
N MET A 73 -3.49 -14.86 -29.15
CA MET A 73 -4.28 -13.79 -28.57
C MET A 73 -3.51 -12.47 -28.72
N SER A 74 -4.22 -11.41 -29.07
CA SER A 74 -3.72 -10.05 -29.22
C SER A 74 -4.43 -9.12 -28.25
N VAL A 75 -3.67 -8.36 -27.46
CA VAL A 75 -4.18 -7.36 -26.52
C VAL A 75 -3.35 -6.08 -26.60
N TYR A 76 -4.02 -4.94 -26.65
CA TYR A 76 -3.37 -3.63 -26.66
C TYR A 76 -3.11 -3.16 -25.23
N GLN A 77 -1.92 -2.64 -25.00
CA GLN A 77 -1.51 -1.98 -23.76
C GLN A 77 -0.70 -0.72 -24.08
N GLU A 78 -0.70 0.24 -23.16
CA GLU A 78 -0.03 1.53 -23.37
C GLU A 78 0.98 1.81 -22.26
N GLY A 79 2.22 2.14 -22.64
CA GLY A 79 3.27 2.64 -21.74
C GLY A 79 3.67 4.07 -22.08
N THR A 80 4.75 4.57 -21.50
CA THR A 80 5.32 5.89 -21.80
C THR A 80 5.84 5.96 -23.24
N SER A 81 5.72 7.12 -23.88
CA SER A 81 6.28 7.42 -25.20
C SER A 81 7.54 8.31 -25.12
N ASP A 82 8.35 8.10 -24.10
CA ASP A 82 9.60 8.82 -23.92
C ASP A 82 10.78 7.84 -23.88
N HIS A 83 11.88 8.22 -24.55
CA HIS A 83 13.10 7.42 -24.65
C HIS A 83 13.89 7.33 -23.37
N PHE A 84 13.59 8.16 -22.39
CA PHE A 84 14.31 8.19 -21.12
C PHE A 84 13.51 7.48 -20.05
N ASP A 85 12.19 7.59 -20.09
CA ASP A 85 11.28 6.94 -19.16
C ASP A 85 11.23 5.41 -19.27
N TYR A 86 11.40 4.72 -18.14
CA TYR A 86 11.16 3.29 -18.03
C TYR A 86 9.68 2.95 -17.84
N ASN A 87 9.27 1.87 -18.49
CA ASN A 87 8.06 1.12 -18.18
C ASN A 87 8.45 -0.20 -17.51
N TYR A 88 7.70 -0.59 -16.49
CA TYR A 88 7.82 -1.88 -15.85
C TYR A 88 6.64 -2.73 -16.31
N TRP A 89 6.95 -3.81 -17.02
CA TRP A 89 5.98 -4.69 -17.66
C TRP A 89 6.03 -6.09 -17.07
N CYS A 90 4.95 -6.84 -17.23
CA CYS A 90 4.93 -8.30 -17.18
C CYS A 90 4.06 -8.79 -18.34
N SER A 91 4.46 -9.84 -19.04
CA SER A 91 3.72 -10.21 -20.25
C SER A 91 2.44 -11.00 -19.92
N PRO A 92 1.28 -10.65 -20.54
CA PRO A 92 0.06 -11.46 -20.47
C PRO A 92 0.09 -12.68 -21.39
N VAL A 93 1.13 -12.81 -22.23
CA VAL A 93 1.27 -13.87 -23.24
C VAL A 93 2.66 -14.47 -23.22
N GLY A 94 2.76 -15.72 -23.64
CA GLY A 94 4.01 -16.39 -23.95
C GLY A 94 4.09 -16.79 -25.42
N ASN A 95 5.21 -17.40 -25.82
CA ASN A 95 5.33 -18.04 -27.12
C ASN A 95 4.18 -19.02 -27.40
N THR A 96 3.81 -19.13 -28.68
CA THR A 96 2.77 -20.06 -29.11
C THR A 96 3.36 -21.46 -29.26
N ALA A 97 2.70 -22.45 -28.68
CA ALA A 97 3.13 -23.85 -28.73
C ALA A 97 1.93 -24.77 -28.48
N ALA A 98 1.91 -25.92 -29.13
CA ALA A 98 0.89 -26.96 -28.95
C ALA A 98 0.94 -27.65 -27.56
N SER A 99 1.83 -27.21 -26.66
CA SER A 99 1.89 -27.65 -25.27
C SER A 99 0.88 -26.90 -24.41
N ALA A 100 0.47 -27.50 -23.29
CA ALA A 100 -0.43 -26.90 -22.30
C ALA A 100 0.28 -26.01 -21.27
N ILE A 101 1.58 -25.74 -21.41
CA ILE A 101 2.35 -24.93 -20.46
C ILE A 101 2.34 -23.45 -20.84
N ASN A 102 2.45 -22.55 -19.87
CA ASN A 102 2.81 -21.15 -20.15
C ASN A 102 4.26 -21.11 -20.65
N ASN A 103 4.52 -20.39 -21.73
CA ASN A 103 5.83 -20.31 -22.35
C ASN A 103 6.50 -18.96 -22.09
N ASN A 104 7.82 -18.89 -22.23
CA ASN A 104 8.54 -17.64 -22.12
C ASN A 104 8.06 -16.61 -23.14
N PHE A 105 8.12 -15.35 -22.74
CA PHE A 105 7.89 -14.19 -23.57
C PHE A 105 9.20 -13.66 -24.17
N GLY A 106 9.12 -13.20 -25.41
CA GLY A 106 10.18 -12.45 -26.09
C GLY A 106 9.67 -11.09 -26.55
N ILE A 107 10.54 -10.09 -26.59
CA ILE A 107 10.19 -8.72 -27.01
C ILE A 107 9.74 -8.67 -28.48
N THR A 108 10.12 -9.68 -29.28
CA THR A 108 9.61 -9.91 -30.65
C THR A 108 8.09 -10.14 -30.71
N GLN A 109 7.44 -10.41 -29.57
CA GLN A 109 6.00 -10.57 -29.46
C GLN A 109 5.26 -9.24 -29.24
N LEU A 110 5.97 -8.10 -29.29
CA LEU A 110 5.40 -6.76 -29.32
C LEU A 110 5.26 -6.28 -30.77
N TYR A 111 4.10 -5.71 -31.07
CA TYR A 111 3.75 -5.24 -32.40
C TYR A 111 3.23 -3.79 -32.36
N GLN A 112 3.41 -3.08 -33.48
CA GLN A 112 2.77 -1.81 -33.79
C GLN A 112 1.37 -2.07 -34.37
N PRO A 113 0.29 -1.64 -33.72
CA PRO A 113 -1.06 -1.74 -34.29
C PRO A 113 -1.20 -0.95 -35.59
N VAL A 114 -1.81 -1.54 -36.63
CA VAL A 114 -2.10 -0.86 -37.90
C VAL A 114 -3.60 -0.71 -38.10
N THR A 115 -4.36 -1.77 -37.81
CA THR A 115 -5.82 -1.76 -37.74
C THR A 115 -6.25 -2.57 -36.52
N SER A 116 -7.56 -2.69 -36.30
CA SER A 116 -8.10 -3.46 -35.19
C SER A 116 -7.69 -4.94 -35.19
N THR A 117 -7.23 -5.49 -36.32
CA THR A 117 -6.82 -6.91 -36.45
C THR A 117 -5.39 -7.08 -36.98
N THR A 118 -4.85 -6.09 -37.69
CA THR A 118 -3.50 -6.14 -38.27
C THR A 118 -2.50 -5.32 -37.46
N SER A 119 -1.30 -5.86 -37.29
CA SER A 119 -0.18 -5.19 -36.62
C SER A 119 1.13 -5.60 -37.28
N SER A 120 2.12 -4.71 -37.26
CA SER A 120 3.48 -4.94 -37.78
C SER A 120 4.42 -5.26 -36.61
N GLY A 121 5.33 -6.24 -36.78
CA GLY A 121 6.26 -6.61 -35.70
C GLY A 121 7.19 -5.44 -35.34
N ALA A 122 7.45 -5.25 -34.04
CA ALA A 122 8.42 -4.26 -33.60
C ALA A 122 9.83 -4.64 -34.10
N VAL A 123 10.60 -3.65 -34.54
CA VAL A 123 12.01 -3.84 -34.91
C VAL A 123 12.87 -3.73 -33.66
N LEU A 124 13.60 -4.80 -33.32
CA LEU A 124 14.52 -4.78 -32.19
C LEU A 124 15.85 -4.16 -32.60
N LEU A 125 16.23 -3.08 -31.93
CA LEU A 125 17.49 -2.41 -32.20
C LEU A 125 18.69 -3.17 -31.59
N PRO A 126 19.89 -3.07 -32.19
CA PRO A 126 21.11 -3.62 -31.60
C PRO A 126 21.37 -3.07 -30.19
N VAL A 127 22.10 -3.83 -29.37
CA VAL A 127 22.38 -3.46 -27.95
C VAL A 127 23.13 -2.13 -27.79
N GLY A 128 23.83 -1.65 -28.83
CA GLY A 128 24.48 -0.33 -28.84
C GLY A 128 23.54 0.86 -29.13
N SER A 129 22.26 0.60 -29.40
CA SER A 129 21.24 1.62 -29.68
C SER A 129 20.34 1.84 -28.46
N TYR A 130 20.23 3.09 -28.02
CA TYR A 130 19.58 3.45 -26.77
C TYR A 130 18.17 4.05 -26.94
N ASN A 131 17.77 4.39 -28.16
CA ASN A 131 16.54 5.13 -28.44
C ASN A 131 15.67 4.35 -29.42
N GLY A 132 14.44 4.03 -29.01
CA GLY A 132 13.43 3.43 -29.88
C GLY A 132 12.83 4.45 -30.87
N LEU A 133 11.68 4.13 -31.46
CA LEU A 133 10.87 5.06 -32.25
C LEU A 133 9.43 4.54 -32.26
N ALA A 134 8.46 5.43 -32.25
CA ALA A 134 7.04 5.10 -32.23
C ALA A 134 6.54 4.51 -33.57
N SER A 135 7.07 5.01 -34.69
CA SER A 135 6.65 4.62 -36.04
C SER A 135 7.77 4.81 -37.08
N PRO A 136 8.18 3.77 -37.82
CA PRO A 136 7.90 2.36 -37.53
C PRO A 136 8.38 2.01 -36.13
N LEU A 137 7.64 1.14 -35.42
CA LEU A 137 7.95 0.81 -34.03
C LEU A 137 9.31 0.14 -33.91
N THR A 138 10.23 0.78 -33.21
CA THR A 138 11.55 0.21 -32.87
C THR A 138 11.76 0.21 -31.36
N ILE A 139 12.35 -0.86 -30.83
CA ILE A 139 12.57 -1.05 -29.40
C ILE A 139 14.06 -1.17 -29.11
N ALA A 140 14.57 -0.32 -28.22
CA ALA A 140 15.95 -0.33 -27.76
C ALA A 140 16.18 -1.50 -26.77
N THR A 141 16.75 -2.60 -27.28
CA THR A 141 17.00 -3.82 -26.48
C THR A 141 18.00 -3.61 -25.34
N HIS A 142 18.81 -2.54 -25.41
CA HIS A 142 19.73 -2.15 -24.35
C HIS A 142 19.07 -2.00 -22.99
N TRP A 143 17.80 -1.58 -22.96
CA TRP A 143 17.08 -1.22 -21.73
C TRP A 143 16.14 -2.30 -21.21
N ILE A 144 16.35 -3.55 -21.64
CA ILE A 144 15.47 -4.67 -21.30
C ILE A 144 16.16 -5.54 -20.26
N TYR A 145 15.74 -5.37 -19.02
CA TYR A 145 16.28 -6.10 -17.87
C TYR A 145 15.17 -6.75 -17.07
N LYS A 146 15.52 -7.85 -16.41
CA LYS A 146 14.71 -8.44 -15.34
C LYS A 146 15.45 -8.38 -14.01
N LEU A 147 14.72 -8.52 -12.92
CA LEU A 147 15.27 -8.56 -11.57
C LEU A 147 14.67 -9.74 -10.82
N THR A 148 15.52 -10.63 -10.32
CA THR A 148 15.09 -11.82 -9.57
C THR A 148 15.95 -11.98 -8.33
N ILE A 149 15.32 -12.01 -7.15
CA ILE A 149 16.00 -12.26 -5.87
C ILE A 149 17.24 -11.37 -5.69
N ALA A 150 17.05 -10.06 -5.78
CA ALA A 150 18.13 -9.07 -5.75
C ALA A 150 18.14 -8.28 -4.45
N ASN A 151 19.32 -8.15 -3.84
CA ASN A 151 19.58 -7.27 -2.69
C ASN A 151 20.40 -6.02 -3.08
N ASN A 152 20.90 -5.97 -4.31
CA ASN A 152 21.77 -4.91 -4.80
C ASN A 152 21.41 -4.52 -6.23
N TYR A 153 21.66 -3.26 -6.56
CA TYR A 153 21.44 -2.72 -7.90
C TYR A 153 22.23 -3.46 -9.00
N SER A 154 23.44 -3.95 -8.72
CA SER A 154 24.25 -4.67 -9.72
C SER A 154 23.66 -6.01 -10.19
N GLN A 155 22.56 -6.48 -9.56
CA GLN A 155 21.94 -7.77 -9.85
C GLN A 155 20.83 -7.70 -10.91
N TRP A 156 20.61 -6.55 -11.56
CA TRP A 156 19.76 -6.49 -12.76
C TRP A 156 20.35 -7.37 -13.87
N ILE A 157 19.50 -8.20 -14.48
CA ILE A 157 19.91 -9.20 -15.48
C ILE A 157 19.50 -8.71 -16.87
N PRO A 158 20.44 -8.48 -17.80
CA PRO A 158 20.11 -8.07 -19.16
C PRO A 158 19.41 -9.20 -19.91
N VAL A 159 18.30 -8.88 -20.57
CA VAL A 159 17.51 -9.81 -21.40
C VAL A 159 17.76 -9.55 -22.88
N GLY A 160 17.87 -8.28 -23.28
CA GLY A 160 18.10 -7.89 -24.67
C GLY A 160 16.96 -8.36 -25.59
N SER A 161 17.31 -8.98 -26.72
CA SER A 161 16.37 -9.51 -27.71
C SER A 161 15.97 -10.98 -27.47
N THR A 162 16.42 -11.60 -26.38
CA THR A 162 16.17 -13.02 -26.12
C THR A 162 14.72 -13.29 -25.72
N THR A 163 14.25 -14.52 -25.96
CA THR A 163 12.95 -15.01 -25.45
C THR A 163 13.15 -15.73 -24.11
N ALA A 164 13.53 -14.97 -23.10
CA ALA A 164 13.99 -15.51 -21.81
C ALA A 164 13.20 -14.99 -20.58
N LEU A 165 12.07 -14.32 -20.82
CA LEU A 165 11.19 -13.84 -19.75
C LEU A 165 10.17 -14.91 -19.41
N ALA A 166 10.32 -15.57 -18.27
CA ALA A 166 9.38 -16.58 -17.82
C ALA A 166 8.02 -15.94 -17.46
N PRO A 167 6.91 -16.69 -17.54
CA PRO A 167 5.61 -16.20 -17.08
C PRO A 167 5.68 -15.68 -15.64
N GLY A 168 5.15 -14.48 -15.38
CA GLY A 168 5.22 -13.83 -14.07
C GLY A 168 6.51 -13.06 -13.79
N GLU A 169 7.59 -13.26 -14.56
CA GLU A 169 8.74 -12.36 -14.50
C GLU A 169 8.35 -11.01 -15.13
N GLY A 170 8.67 -9.93 -14.42
CA GLY A 170 8.56 -8.60 -14.98
C GLY A 170 9.86 -8.16 -15.64
N PHE A 171 9.77 -7.12 -16.47
CA PHE A 171 10.91 -6.56 -17.19
C PHE A 171 10.79 -5.05 -17.33
N THR A 172 11.94 -4.39 -17.43
CA THR A 172 12.03 -2.98 -17.79
C THR A 172 12.04 -2.81 -19.30
N MET A 173 11.50 -1.70 -19.79
CA MET A 173 11.61 -1.29 -21.18
C MET A 173 11.43 0.22 -21.26
N LYS A 174 12.35 0.94 -21.91
CA LYS A 174 12.14 2.37 -22.16
C LYS A 174 11.04 2.59 -23.19
N GLY A 175 10.36 3.73 -23.08
CA GLY A 175 9.38 4.16 -24.06
C GLY A 175 10.01 4.52 -25.41
N THR A 176 9.18 5.03 -26.31
CA THR A 176 9.57 5.38 -27.69
C THR A 176 9.16 6.82 -28.01
N SER A 177 10.05 7.61 -28.60
CA SER A 177 9.77 8.97 -29.07
C SER A 177 9.17 8.99 -30.47
N GLY A 178 8.86 10.20 -30.92
CA GLY A 178 8.12 10.42 -32.16
C GLY A 178 6.62 10.25 -31.91
N SER A 179 5.86 10.08 -32.98
CA SER A 179 4.42 9.91 -32.91
C SER A 179 3.96 8.82 -33.86
N ASP A 180 2.79 8.27 -33.56
CA ASP A 180 2.06 7.32 -34.40
C ASP A 180 0.58 7.68 -34.34
N GLN A 181 0.12 8.40 -35.36
CA GLN A 181 -1.25 8.92 -35.45
C GLN A 181 -2.27 7.86 -35.91
N ILE A 182 -1.87 6.59 -36.07
CA ILE A 182 -2.79 5.52 -36.40
C ILE A 182 -3.74 5.28 -35.22
N ASP A 183 -5.05 5.38 -35.47
CA ASP A 183 -6.10 4.92 -34.56
C ASP A 183 -6.61 3.54 -35.02
N PRO A 184 -6.02 2.43 -34.54
CA PRO A 184 -6.32 1.10 -35.05
C PRO A 184 -7.78 0.68 -34.80
N GLU A 185 -8.45 1.25 -33.79
CA GLU A 185 -9.79 0.83 -33.39
C GLU A 185 -10.91 1.80 -33.85
N GLY A 186 -10.55 2.93 -34.46
CA GLY A 186 -11.50 3.99 -34.82
C GLY A 186 -12.19 4.60 -33.59
N THR A 187 -11.47 4.73 -32.48
CA THR A 187 -11.98 5.19 -31.18
C THR A 187 -11.62 6.63 -30.84
N GLY A 188 -10.92 7.32 -31.75
CA GLY A 188 -10.25 8.60 -31.52
C GLY A 188 -8.97 8.46 -30.70
N ILE A 189 -8.41 7.24 -30.57
CA ILE A 189 -7.23 6.98 -29.74
C ILE A 189 -6.09 6.45 -30.61
N VAL A 190 -5.17 7.35 -30.94
CA VAL A 190 -3.99 7.00 -31.72
C VAL A 190 -3.00 6.15 -30.92
N ASN A 191 -2.11 5.45 -31.62
CA ASN A 191 -1.07 4.62 -31.00
C ASN A 191 -0.09 5.45 -30.17
N ASN A 192 0.28 6.64 -30.65
CA ASN A 192 1.14 7.56 -29.92
C ASN A 192 0.89 9.01 -30.36
N PRO A 193 0.29 9.86 -29.50
CA PRO A 193 -0.01 11.25 -29.84
C PRO A 193 1.23 12.15 -29.92
N GLY A 194 2.43 11.62 -29.65
CA GLY A 194 3.69 12.36 -29.56
C GLY A 194 4.12 12.66 -28.12
N THR A 195 3.24 12.46 -27.15
CA THR A 195 3.50 12.72 -25.73
C THR A 195 2.88 11.67 -24.83
N GLY A 196 3.69 11.17 -23.90
CA GLY A 196 3.27 10.36 -22.76
C GLY A 196 2.76 8.93 -22.99
N ARG A 197 2.41 8.50 -24.21
CA ARG A 197 1.66 7.25 -24.44
C ARG A 197 2.05 6.53 -25.73
N GLN A 198 2.66 5.35 -25.64
CA GLN A 198 2.89 4.45 -26.76
C GLN A 198 2.06 3.19 -26.60
N ARG A 199 1.26 2.85 -27.61
CA ARG A 199 0.51 1.59 -27.69
C ARG A 199 1.37 0.47 -28.25
N TYR A 200 1.30 -0.67 -27.59
CA TYR A 200 1.91 -1.93 -27.99
C TYR A 200 0.81 -2.99 -28.11
N ASP A 201 0.93 -3.88 -29.10
CA ASP A 201 0.10 -5.07 -29.24
C ASP A 201 0.90 -6.30 -28.81
N PHE A 202 0.52 -6.87 -27.67
CA PHE A 202 1.09 -8.11 -27.16
C PHE A 202 0.43 -9.29 -27.88
N ARG A 203 1.22 -10.08 -28.61
CA ARG A 203 0.73 -11.23 -29.38
C ARG A 203 1.38 -12.54 -28.96
N GLY A 204 0.57 -13.51 -28.55
CA GLY A 204 1.06 -14.84 -28.20
C GLY A 204 -0.02 -15.72 -27.61
N LYS A 205 0.38 -16.85 -27.01
CA LYS A 205 -0.57 -17.71 -26.29
C LYS A 205 -0.90 -17.07 -24.94
N PRO A 206 -2.18 -16.89 -24.59
CA PRO A 206 -2.55 -16.27 -23.32
C PRO A 206 -2.09 -17.11 -22.13
N ASN A 207 -1.45 -16.45 -21.18
CA ASN A 207 -1.08 -17.04 -19.90
C ASN A 207 -2.34 -17.38 -19.08
N ASP A 208 -2.32 -18.55 -18.43
CA ASP A 208 -3.43 -19.09 -17.65
C ASP A 208 -2.94 -19.92 -16.46
N GLY A 209 -3.83 -20.17 -15.50
CA GLY A 209 -3.56 -21.02 -14.36
C GLY A 209 -2.48 -20.47 -13.42
N ASP A 210 -1.95 -21.34 -12.58
CA ASP A 210 -0.96 -21.01 -11.57
C ASP A 210 0.38 -20.63 -12.23
N ILE A 211 0.89 -19.44 -11.89
CA ILE A 211 2.17 -18.91 -12.37
C ILE A 211 3.04 -18.60 -11.15
N ILE A 212 4.20 -19.26 -11.09
CA ILE A 212 5.06 -19.26 -9.90
C ILE A 212 6.25 -18.34 -10.15
N VAL A 213 6.52 -17.44 -9.21
CA VAL A 213 7.66 -16.53 -9.22
C VAL A 213 8.48 -16.74 -7.95
N ALA A 214 9.79 -16.93 -8.10
CA ALA A 214 10.69 -17.12 -6.98
C ALA A 214 10.95 -15.81 -6.23
N VAL A 215 11.02 -15.88 -4.91
CA VAL A 215 11.37 -14.77 -4.01
C VAL A 215 12.46 -15.22 -3.04
N GLY A 216 13.26 -14.28 -2.54
CA GLY A 216 14.39 -14.57 -1.66
C GLY A 216 14.28 -13.90 -0.30
N ALA A 217 14.96 -14.48 0.69
CA ALA A 217 15.02 -13.91 2.03
C ALA A 217 15.72 -12.54 2.07
N ASN A 218 15.68 -11.90 3.25
CA ASN A 218 16.37 -10.65 3.55
C ASN A 218 15.91 -9.45 2.70
N ASN A 219 14.60 -9.37 2.43
CA ASN A 219 14.00 -8.28 1.67
C ASN A 219 14.48 -8.23 0.20
N ALA A 220 14.88 -9.38 -0.37
CA ALA A 220 15.34 -9.46 -1.74
C ALA A 220 14.21 -9.12 -2.72
N ALA A 221 14.45 -8.11 -3.56
CA ALA A 221 13.52 -7.61 -4.54
C ALA A 221 13.43 -8.53 -5.77
N THR A 222 12.21 -8.72 -6.26
CA THR A 222 11.92 -9.42 -7.52
C THR A 222 10.95 -8.60 -8.35
N LEU A 223 11.30 -8.35 -9.60
CA LEU A 223 10.42 -7.71 -10.58
C LEU A 223 9.43 -8.73 -11.13
N THR A 224 8.16 -8.48 -10.86
CA THR A 224 7.03 -9.28 -11.31
C THR A 224 5.96 -8.35 -11.89
N GLY A 225 4.76 -8.84 -12.13
CA GLY A 225 3.65 -8.03 -12.60
C GLY A 225 2.41 -8.87 -12.84
N ASN A 226 1.37 -8.24 -13.37
CA ASN A 226 0.16 -8.94 -13.79
C ASN A 226 0.46 -9.81 -15.04
N PRO A 227 0.50 -11.15 -14.92
CA PRO A 227 0.89 -12.02 -16.02
C PRO A 227 -0.32 -12.46 -16.86
N TYR A 228 -1.52 -11.97 -16.58
CA TYR A 228 -2.76 -12.43 -17.19
C TYR A 228 -3.35 -11.41 -18.16
N PRO A 229 -4.05 -11.85 -19.22
CA PRO A 229 -4.81 -10.97 -20.12
C PRO A 229 -6.13 -10.44 -19.51
N SER A 230 -6.14 -10.17 -18.21
CA SER A 230 -7.22 -9.49 -17.47
C SER A 230 -6.64 -8.62 -16.37
N ALA A 231 -7.46 -7.78 -15.75
CA ALA A 231 -7.04 -7.13 -14.52
C ALA A 231 -6.77 -8.17 -13.42
N LEU A 232 -5.84 -7.83 -12.52
CA LEU A 232 -5.47 -8.63 -11.36
C LEU A 232 -5.87 -7.90 -10.09
N HIS A 233 -6.59 -8.57 -9.18
CA HIS A 233 -6.87 -8.05 -7.86
C HIS A 233 -5.60 -8.11 -7.00
N LEU A 234 -4.95 -6.96 -6.81
CA LEU A 234 -3.64 -6.89 -6.17
C LEU A 234 -3.68 -7.34 -4.71
N ASN A 235 -4.69 -6.90 -3.94
CA ASN A 235 -4.82 -7.33 -2.54
C ASN A 235 -4.98 -8.85 -2.44
N ALA A 236 -5.75 -9.47 -3.34
CA ALA A 236 -5.96 -10.92 -3.36
C ALA A 236 -4.65 -11.67 -3.60
N PHE A 237 -3.81 -11.17 -4.51
CA PHE A 237 -2.49 -11.73 -4.75
C PHE A 237 -1.54 -11.53 -3.56
N LEU A 238 -1.43 -10.29 -3.05
CA LEU A 238 -0.51 -9.95 -1.97
C LEU A 238 -0.87 -10.61 -0.64
N LEU A 239 -2.17 -10.79 -0.37
CA LEU A 239 -2.66 -11.41 0.87
C LEU A 239 -3.02 -12.90 0.71
N ASP A 240 -2.77 -13.53 -0.44
CA ASP A 240 -2.99 -14.97 -0.61
C ASP A 240 -2.19 -15.74 0.46
N PRO A 241 -2.81 -16.64 1.23
CA PRO A 241 -2.11 -17.48 2.21
C PRO A 241 -0.98 -18.34 1.64
N ALA A 242 -0.95 -18.58 0.32
CA ALA A 242 0.14 -19.26 -0.37
C ALA A 242 1.35 -18.35 -0.67
N ASN A 243 1.21 -17.02 -0.54
CA ASN A 243 2.22 -16.04 -0.92
C ASN A 243 2.98 -15.46 0.30
N THR A 244 3.05 -16.20 1.40
CA THR A 244 3.65 -15.77 2.68
C THR A 244 5.17 -15.59 2.63
N ALA A 245 5.84 -16.12 1.60
CA ALA A 245 7.27 -15.90 1.36
C ALA A 245 7.63 -14.46 0.95
N ALA A 246 6.63 -13.60 0.67
CA ALA A 246 6.79 -12.18 0.39
C ALA A 246 6.16 -11.30 1.48
N THR A 247 6.58 -10.04 1.55
CA THR A 247 6.12 -9.04 2.54
C THR A 247 4.64 -8.67 2.40
N GLY A 248 4.00 -9.01 1.29
CA GLY A 248 2.62 -8.60 1.00
C GLY A 248 2.50 -7.12 0.58
N VAL A 249 3.60 -6.47 0.23
CA VAL A 249 3.66 -5.07 -0.25
C VAL A 249 4.15 -5.05 -1.69
N ALA A 250 3.57 -4.17 -2.51
CA ALA A 250 4.00 -3.95 -3.89
C ALA A 250 4.67 -2.58 -4.04
N TYR A 251 5.75 -2.53 -4.81
CA TYR A 251 6.51 -1.31 -5.07
C TYR A 251 6.50 -0.93 -6.55
N PHE A 252 6.16 0.31 -6.85
CA PHE A 252 6.00 0.80 -8.21
C PHE A 252 7.07 1.85 -8.51
N TRP A 253 7.82 1.64 -9.59
CA TRP A 253 8.77 2.62 -10.06
C TRP A 253 8.04 3.89 -10.52
N GLN A 254 8.52 5.04 -10.06
CA GLN A 254 8.09 6.36 -10.51
C GLN A 254 9.32 7.21 -10.81
N GLN A 255 9.21 8.10 -11.80
CA GLN A 255 10.33 8.91 -12.26
C GLN A 255 9.87 10.32 -12.67
N ASP A 256 10.81 11.27 -12.63
CA ASP A 256 10.60 12.64 -13.10
C ASP A 256 10.59 12.66 -14.64
N LYS A 257 9.41 12.85 -15.22
CA LYS A 257 9.18 12.86 -16.67
C LYS A 257 9.82 14.06 -17.39
N ASN A 258 10.43 14.98 -16.65
CA ASN A 258 11.17 16.11 -17.22
C ASN A 258 12.67 15.81 -17.38
N VAL A 259 13.13 14.62 -16.97
CA VAL A 259 14.53 14.23 -17.02
C VAL A 259 14.81 13.42 -18.29
N ASN A 260 15.40 14.09 -19.28
CA ASN A 260 15.65 13.52 -20.60
C ASN A 260 17.12 13.06 -20.77
N SER A 261 17.53 12.02 -20.04
CA SER A 261 18.91 11.52 -20.08
C SER A 261 19.00 10.01 -19.96
N HIS A 262 19.99 9.39 -20.58
CA HIS A 262 20.32 7.98 -20.38
C HIS A 262 21.38 7.74 -19.30
N TYR A 263 21.99 8.81 -18.78
CA TYR A 263 22.99 8.67 -17.73
C TYR A 263 22.29 8.40 -16.41
N LEU A 264 22.67 7.31 -15.74
CA LEU A 264 22.18 6.95 -14.41
C LEU A 264 22.25 8.12 -13.43
N SER A 265 23.27 8.97 -13.55
CA SER A 265 23.46 10.10 -12.66
C SER A 265 22.49 11.27 -12.86
N ALA A 266 21.85 11.33 -14.02
CA ALA A 266 20.84 12.32 -14.32
C ALA A 266 19.43 11.82 -13.97
N TYR A 267 19.20 10.50 -14.01
CA TYR A 267 17.90 9.90 -13.72
C TYR A 267 17.40 10.30 -12.35
N LYS A 268 16.11 10.64 -12.31
CA LYS A 268 15.38 10.91 -11.09
C LYS A 268 14.21 9.97 -10.95
N GLY A 269 14.21 9.14 -9.92
CA GLY A 269 13.11 8.22 -9.66
C GLY A 269 13.24 7.51 -8.33
N GLY A 270 12.21 6.76 -7.97
CA GLY A 270 12.13 6.04 -6.72
C GLY A 270 10.94 5.07 -6.74
N TYR A 271 10.74 4.38 -5.64
CA TYR A 271 9.65 3.43 -5.52
C TYR A 271 8.53 3.98 -4.64
N ALA A 272 7.33 4.06 -5.20
CA ALA A 272 6.13 4.17 -4.39
C ALA A 272 5.81 2.83 -3.75
N ALA A 273 5.17 2.86 -2.59
CA ALA A 273 4.72 1.67 -1.90
C ALA A 273 3.19 1.58 -1.91
N TYR A 274 2.69 0.36 -2.11
CA TYR A 274 1.29 0.01 -1.98
C TYR A 274 1.14 -1.11 -0.95
N SER A 275 0.39 -0.81 0.11
CA SER A 275 0.02 -1.75 1.16
C SER A 275 -1.46 -2.12 1.03
N PRO A 276 -1.84 -3.40 0.88
CA PRO A 276 -3.24 -3.79 0.75
C PRO A 276 -4.03 -3.62 2.06
N VAL A 277 -3.40 -3.75 3.23
CA VAL A 277 -3.97 -3.77 4.59
C VAL A 277 -5.01 -4.87 4.83
N SER A 278 -6.04 -4.95 4.00
CA SER A 278 -7.04 -6.02 3.97
C SER A 278 -7.47 -6.32 2.53
N ILE A 279 -8.12 -7.47 2.35
CA ILE A 279 -8.60 -7.89 1.02
C ILE A 279 -9.60 -6.88 0.43
N GLU A 280 -10.47 -6.33 1.28
CA GLU A 280 -11.58 -5.48 0.86
C GLU A 280 -11.17 -4.04 0.61
N SER A 281 -10.09 -3.56 1.25
CA SER A 281 -9.72 -2.14 1.19
C SER A 281 -9.31 -1.65 -0.22
N ASN A 282 -9.14 -0.34 -0.37
CA ASN A 282 -8.53 0.24 -1.57
C ASN A 282 -6.99 0.28 -1.54
N GLY A 283 -6.41 -0.25 -0.46
CA GLY A 283 -5.00 -0.15 -0.12
C GLY A 283 -4.58 1.26 0.27
N ILE A 284 -3.36 1.37 0.79
CA ILE A 284 -2.71 2.63 1.12
C ILE A 284 -1.53 2.78 0.18
N TYR A 285 -1.42 3.94 -0.45
CA TYR A 285 -0.38 4.28 -1.40
C TYR A 285 0.42 5.48 -0.89
N THR A 286 1.74 5.33 -0.84
CA THR A 286 2.69 6.43 -0.61
C THR A 286 3.49 6.68 -1.87
N ALA A 287 3.55 7.95 -2.26
CA ALA A 287 4.29 8.36 -3.44
C ALA A 287 5.80 8.20 -3.24
N ALA A 288 6.52 7.88 -4.33
CA ALA A 288 7.99 7.79 -4.29
C ALA A 288 8.62 9.14 -3.91
N ALA A 289 9.68 9.13 -3.11
CA ALA A 289 10.62 10.25 -3.12
C ALA A 289 11.58 10.06 -4.29
N PHE A 290 11.73 11.08 -5.13
CA PHE A 290 12.66 10.99 -6.25
C PHE A 290 14.11 11.08 -5.77
N ARG A 291 14.94 10.23 -6.36
CA ARG A 291 16.36 10.06 -6.06
C ARG A 291 17.16 10.25 -7.32
N SER A 292 18.38 10.76 -7.22
CA SER A 292 19.37 10.69 -8.29
C SER A 292 20.62 9.95 -7.82
N TYR A 293 21.42 9.48 -8.78
CA TYR A 293 22.61 8.65 -8.50
C TYR A 293 23.88 9.32 -9.02
N ASN A 294 25.03 8.78 -8.69
CA ASN A 294 26.30 9.06 -9.35
C ASN A 294 26.53 8.03 -10.46
N SER A 295 27.52 8.26 -11.34
CA SER A 295 27.83 7.35 -12.46
C SER A 295 28.24 5.94 -12.00
N ASN A 296 28.65 5.78 -10.74
CA ASN A 296 29.01 4.52 -10.11
C ASN A 296 27.83 3.82 -9.38
N GLY A 297 26.60 4.36 -9.47
CA GLY A 297 25.40 3.77 -8.86
C GLY A 297 25.18 4.11 -7.37
N THR A 298 26.04 4.92 -6.76
CA THR A 298 25.79 5.47 -5.40
C THR A 298 24.78 6.61 -5.44
N VAL A 299 24.06 6.87 -4.34
CA VAL A 299 23.08 7.98 -4.27
C VAL A 299 23.79 9.35 -4.35
N ASN A 300 23.17 10.30 -5.05
CA ASN A 300 23.63 11.68 -5.09
C ASN A 300 23.24 12.42 -3.79
N ASN A 301 24.21 13.13 -3.20
CA ASN A 301 24.05 13.78 -1.90
C ASN A 301 23.19 15.06 -1.92
N ASN A 302 22.77 15.54 -3.10
CA ASN A 302 21.98 16.74 -3.27
C ASN A 302 20.79 16.48 -4.22
N PRO A 303 19.71 15.82 -3.75
CA PRO A 303 18.60 15.41 -4.59
C PRO A 303 17.78 16.63 -5.06
N PRO A 304 17.60 16.85 -6.37
CA PRO A 304 16.78 17.94 -6.89
C PRO A 304 15.26 17.68 -6.72
N THR A 305 14.48 18.76 -6.72
CA THR A 305 13.02 18.78 -6.56
C THR A 305 12.25 17.96 -7.60
N GLY A 306 11.16 17.32 -7.14
CA GLY A 306 10.18 16.63 -7.98
C GLY A 306 8.98 16.14 -7.17
N THR A 307 7.82 16.01 -7.82
CA THR A 307 6.60 15.46 -7.22
C THR A 307 6.25 14.15 -7.92
N SER A 308 5.90 13.14 -7.13
CA SER A 308 5.50 11.84 -7.66
C SER A 308 3.98 11.68 -7.58
N PRO A 309 3.32 11.21 -8.66
CA PRO A 309 1.86 11.12 -8.68
C PRO A 309 1.34 10.03 -7.72
N VAL A 310 0.19 10.28 -7.09
CA VAL A 310 -0.57 9.24 -6.40
C VAL A 310 -1.32 8.42 -7.45
N VAL A 311 -1.24 7.10 -7.36
CA VAL A 311 -1.85 6.18 -8.33
C VAL A 311 -2.59 5.07 -7.60
N SER A 312 -3.84 4.83 -7.95
CA SER A 312 -4.63 3.75 -7.34
C SER A 312 -4.32 2.39 -7.98
N ARG A 313 -4.05 1.37 -7.15
CA ARG A 313 -3.47 0.08 -7.57
C ARG A 313 -4.24 -1.18 -7.16
N LYS A 314 -5.44 -1.06 -6.58
CA LYS A 314 -6.23 -2.23 -6.12
C LYS A 314 -6.42 -3.27 -7.24
N TYR A 315 -6.72 -2.80 -8.45
CA TYR A 315 -6.74 -3.64 -9.63
C TYR A 315 -5.58 -3.28 -10.55
N LEU A 316 -4.70 -4.23 -10.83
CA LEU A 316 -3.59 -4.01 -11.74
C LEU A 316 -4.03 -4.19 -13.19
N PRO A 317 -3.76 -3.21 -14.06
CA PRO A 317 -3.97 -3.36 -15.50
C PRO A 317 -3.20 -4.53 -16.09
N ILE A 318 -3.59 -4.95 -17.30
CA ILE A 318 -2.92 -6.03 -18.03
C ILE A 318 -1.45 -5.66 -18.22
N GLY A 319 -0.56 -6.53 -17.76
CA GLY A 319 0.88 -6.38 -17.92
C GLY A 319 1.56 -5.28 -17.11
N GLN A 320 0.89 -4.64 -16.15
CA GLN A 320 1.58 -3.73 -15.21
C GLN A 320 2.59 -4.50 -14.34
N GLY A 321 3.86 -4.11 -14.43
CA GLY A 321 4.96 -4.61 -13.60
C GLY A 321 5.10 -3.87 -12.27
N PHE A 322 5.63 -4.55 -11.26
CA PHE A 322 5.93 -4.02 -9.92
C PHE A 322 6.98 -4.89 -9.22
N LEU A 323 7.68 -4.34 -8.25
CA LEU A 323 8.56 -5.11 -7.37
C LEU A 323 7.78 -5.67 -6.17
N ILE A 324 8.19 -6.85 -5.74
CA ILE A 324 7.86 -7.41 -4.42
C ILE A 324 9.17 -7.82 -3.72
N ASN A 325 9.15 -7.82 -2.39
CA ASN A 325 10.29 -8.27 -1.62
C ASN A 325 9.95 -9.58 -0.89
N GLY A 326 10.92 -10.51 -0.88
CA GLY A 326 10.80 -11.75 -0.14
C GLY A 326 11.22 -11.59 1.33
N THR A 327 10.50 -12.28 2.21
CA THR A 327 10.86 -12.43 3.64
C THR A 327 11.70 -13.68 3.86
N THR A 328 11.44 -14.73 3.08
CA THR A 328 12.13 -16.02 3.12
C THR A 328 12.38 -16.54 1.70
N ASN A 329 13.35 -17.45 1.54
CA ASN A 329 13.51 -18.15 0.26
C ASN A 329 12.26 -18.98 -0.03
N GLY A 330 11.66 -18.79 -1.19
CA GLY A 330 10.41 -19.45 -1.55
C GLY A 330 9.86 -18.93 -2.86
N THR A 331 8.53 -18.94 -2.96
CA THR A 331 7.82 -18.54 -4.16
C THR A 331 6.53 -17.81 -3.82
N VAL A 332 6.07 -16.96 -4.72
CA VAL A 332 4.70 -16.48 -4.78
C VAL A 332 4.02 -17.05 -6.02
N THR A 333 2.72 -17.27 -5.95
CA THR A 333 1.92 -17.85 -7.01
C THR A 333 0.81 -16.89 -7.39
N PHE A 334 0.76 -16.50 -8.65
CA PHE A 334 -0.43 -15.91 -9.27
C PHE A 334 -1.40 -17.03 -9.59
N ARG A 335 -2.69 -16.80 -9.34
CA ARG A 335 -3.76 -17.76 -9.62
C ARG A 335 -4.87 -17.10 -10.41
N ASN A 336 -5.64 -17.91 -11.13
CA ASN A 336 -6.87 -17.44 -11.77
C ASN A 336 -7.89 -16.85 -10.78
N ALA A 337 -7.87 -17.29 -9.51
CA ALA A 337 -8.69 -16.71 -8.45
C ALA A 337 -8.35 -15.25 -8.14
N HIS A 338 -7.17 -14.75 -8.55
CA HIS A 338 -6.79 -13.34 -8.41
C HIS A 338 -7.28 -12.50 -9.60
N ARG A 339 -7.81 -13.11 -10.66
CA ARG A 339 -8.24 -12.39 -11.87
C ARG A 339 -9.62 -11.77 -11.67
N VAL A 340 -9.79 -10.58 -12.21
CA VAL A 340 -11.06 -9.87 -12.19
C VAL A 340 -11.23 -9.12 -13.49
N PHE A 341 -12.48 -8.91 -13.91
CA PHE A 341 -12.75 -7.96 -14.98
C PHE A 341 -12.87 -6.56 -14.38
N TYR A 342 -11.86 -5.72 -14.65
CA TYR A 342 -11.89 -4.31 -14.25
C TYR A 342 -11.19 -3.46 -15.31
N LYS A 343 -11.91 -2.53 -15.94
CA LYS A 343 -11.33 -1.66 -16.97
C LYS A 343 -10.43 -0.62 -16.31
N GLU A 344 -9.33 -0.26 -16.97
CA GLU A 344 -8.46 0.83 -16.50
C GLU A 344 -9.26 2.12 -16.27
N ASP A 345 -9.12 2.69 -15.07
CA ASP A 345 -9.66 3.97 -14.68
C ASP A 345 -8.78 4.65 -13.61
N ASN A 346 -8.97 5.96 -13.41
CA ASN A 346 -8.17 6.72 -12.42
C ASN A 346 -8.62 6.50 -10.97
N SER A 347 -9.62 5.65 -10.71
CA SER A 347 -10.20 5.48 -9.38
C SER A 347 -9.49 4.38 -8.59
N VAL A 348 -9.33 3.19 -9.19
CA VAL A 348 -8.76 2.01 -8.52
C VAL A 348 -7.88 1.13 -9.43
N SER A 349 -7.73 1.49 -10.72
CA SER A 349 -7.01 0.67 -11.72
C SER A 349 -6.23 1.49 -12.74
N GLN A 350 -5.04 1.97 -12.39
CA GLN A 350 -4.25 2.83 -13.26
C GLN A 350 -2.84 2.28 -13.53
N PHE A 351 -2.40 2.33 -14.79
CA PHE A 351 -1.00 2.11 -15.18
C PHE A 351 -0.19 3.40 -14.96
N GLU A 352 1.09 3.32 -14.57
CA GLU A 352 1.93 4.53 -14.47
C GLU A 352 2.20 5.08 -15.88
N LYS A 353 1.33 5.98 -16.32
CA LYS A 353 1.41 6.76 -17.56
C LYS A 353 0.65 8.06 -17.34
N PRO A 354 0.89 9.12 -18.13
CA PRO A 354 0.07 10.33 -18.07
C PRO A 354 -1.42 10.01 -18.17
N ALA A 355 -2.19 10.54 -17.21
CA ALA A 355 -3.61 10.27 -17.07
C ALA A 355 -4.38 10.73 -18.33
N ARG A 356 -5.43 9.98 -18.68
CA ARG A 356 -6.39 10.40 -19.70
C ARG A 356 -7.74 10.59 -19.04
N ASN A 357 -8.42 11.69 -19.38
CA ASN A 357 -9.83 11.84 -19.07
C ASN A 357 -10.61 10.88 -19.97
N THR A 358 -10.94 9.69 -19.45
CA THR A 358 -11.88 8.77 -20.10
C THR A 358 -13.22 8.89 -19.41
N SER A 359 -14.30 9.02 -20.18
CA SER A 359 -15.65 8.97 -19.65
C SER A 359 -15.92 7.54 -19.17
N ALA A 360 -16.05 7.37 -17.85
CA ALA A 360 -16.31 6.08 -17.23
C ALA A 360 -17.66 5.50 -17.67
N ILE A 361 -17.68 4.25 -18.12
CA ILE A 361 -18.90 3.43 -18.05
C ILE A 361 -18.85 2.70 -16.71
N LYS A 362 -19.57 3.24 -15.72
CA LYS A 362 -19.74 2.60 -14.42
C LYS A 362 -20.62 1.36 -14.57
N ASN A 363 -20.02 0.17 -14.68
CA ASN A 363 -20.70 -1.01 -14.17
C ASN A 363 -20.66 -0.86 -12.63
N GLY A 364 -21.83 -0.87 -11.99
CA GLY A 364 -22.04 -0.31 -10.64
C GLY A 364 -20.94 -0.65 -9.63
N PRO A 365 -20.57 0.29 -8.74
CA PRO A 365 -19.50 0.06 -7.78
C PRO A 365 -19.86 -1.14 -6.89
N PRO A 366 -18.90 -2.03 -6.60
CA PRO A 366 -19.02 -2.91 -5.44
C PRO A 366 -19.34 -2.07 -4.19
N VAL A 367 -20.00 -2.67 -3.20
CA VAL A 367 -20.23 -2.05 -1.89
C VAL A 367 -18.93 -1.38 -1.41
N PRO A 368 -18.95 -0.11 -0.97
CA PRO A 368 -17.75 0.54 -0.46
C PRO A 368 -17.17 -0.32 0.67
N PRO A 369 -15.89 -0.71 0.60
CA PRO A 369 -15.28 -1.44 1.69
C PRO A 369 -15.26 -0.56 2.94
N PRO A 370 -15.18 -1.16 4.14
CA PRO A 370 -14.95 -0.39 5.36
C PRO A 370 -13.71 0.48 5.14
N PRO A 371 -13.81 1.80 5.33
CA PRO A 371 -12.65 2.65 5.16
C PRO A 371 -11.61 2.31 6.23
N ILE A 372 -10.34 2.30 5.83
CA ILE A 372 -9.24 2.23 6.77
C ILE A 372 -8.95 3.66 7.19
N PRO A 373 -9.10 4.04 8.46
CA PRO A 373 -8.69 5.36 8.91
C PRO A 373 -7.18 5.50 8.75
N TYR A 374 -6.72 6.50 8.02
CA TYR A 374 -5.29 6.79 7.90
C TYR A 374 -5.07 8.29 7.71
N PHE A 375 -3.86 8.74 7.98
CA PHE A 375 -3.39 10.04 7.52
C PHE A 375 -2.03 9.91 6.86
N LYS A 376 -1.72 10.85 5.98
CA LYS A 376 -0.39 10.99 5.39
C LYS A 376 0.40 12.04 6.16
N LEU A 377 1.69 11.81 6.31
CA LEU A 377 2.65 12.78 6.81
C LEU A 377 3.60 13.13 5.68
N ASN A 378 3.60 14.39 5.28
CA ASN A 378 4.61 14.90 4.36
C ASN A 378 5.71 15.59 5.17
N THR A 379 6.95 15.35 4.76
CA THR A 379 8.12 16.06 5.26
C THR A 379 8.89 16.65 4.10
N ILE A 380 8.96 17.98 4.04
CA ILE A 380 9.83 18.70 3.10
C ILE A 380 11.23 18.74 3.72
N ILE A 381 12.21 18.19 3.01
CA ILE A 381 13.59 18.06 3.47
C ILE A 381 14.44 19.05 2.69
N ASN A 382 15.10 19.98 3.40
CA ASN A 382 15.94 21.07 2.87
C ASN A 382 15.31 21.91 1.74
N LYS A 383 13.97 21.96 1.63
CA LYS A 383 13.25 22.54 0.49
C LYS A 383 13.60 21.88 -0.87
N GLU A 384 14.19 20.69 -0.82
CA GLU A 384 14.68 19.95 -1.97
C GLU A 384 13.65 18.91 -2.42
N PHE A 385 13.11 18.10 -1.52
CA PHE A 385 12.12 17.09 -1.90
C PHE A 385 11.15 16.83 -0.76
N THR A 386 10.06 16.12 -1.05
CA THR A 386 9.08 15.69 -0.06
C THR A 386 9.13 14.19 0.11
N ARG A 387 9.30 13.73 1.35
CA ARG A 387 9.03 12.36 1.75
C ARG A 387 7.60 12.26 2.24
N GLN A 388 6.87 11.26 1.75
CA GLN A 388 5.51 10.97 2.21
C GLN A 388 5.49 9.65 2.98
N LEU A 389 4.94 9.70 4.18
CA LEU A 389 4.64 8.53 5.01
C LEU A 389 3.11 8.40 5.15
N ALA A 390 2.60 7.21 5.46
CA ALA A 390 1.20 7.01 5.79
C ALA A 390 1.04 6.15 7.06
N LEU A 391 0.30 6.65 8.04
CA LEU A 391 -0.03 5.91 9.25
C LEU A 391 -1.49 5.44 9.18
N ALA A 392 -1.70 4.14 9.23
CA ALA A 392 -3.01 3.51 9.23
C ALA A 392 -3.43 3.09 10.65
N LEU A 393 -4.66 3.40 11.04
CA LEU A 393 -5.25 2.91 12.28
C LEU A 393 -5.98 1.59 12.01
N VAL A 394 -5.33 0.47 12.34
CA VAL A 394 -5.83 -0.88 12.07
C VAL A 394 -5.98 -1.61 13.40
N SER A 395 -7.20 -1.96 13.79
CA SER A 395 -7.50 -2.51 15.12
C SER A 395 -6.76 -3.80 15.48
N GLY A 396 -6.30 -4.55 14.48
CA GLY A 396 -5.54 -5.79 14.64
C GLY A 396 -4.05 -5.68 14.34
N ALA A 397 -3.53 -4.48 14.05
CA ALA A 397 -2.09 -4.29 13.83
C ALA A 397 -1.32 -4.28 15.15
N THR A 398 -0.09 -4.77 15.10
CA THR A 398 0.86 -4.85 16.19
C THR A 398 1.71 -3.58 16.28
N ASP A 399 2.68 -3.57 17.19
CA ASP A 399 3.74 -2.54 17.24
C ASP A 399 4.99 -2.97 16.45
N GLY A 400 4.98 -4.19 15.91
CA GLY A 400 6.05 -4.76 15.08
C GLY A 400 5.67 -4.72 13.60
N VAL A 401 6.38 -5.50 12.79
CA VAL A 401 6.16 -5.54 11.33
C VAL A 401 5.04 -6.51 10.97
N ASP A 402 3.95 -5.97 10.43
CA ASP A 402 2.78 -6.68 9.96
C ASP A 402 2.77 -6.86 8.44
N ARG A 403 2.72 -8.13 8.01
CA ARG A 403 2.70 -8.53 6.60
C ARG A 403 1.48 -7.94 5.89
N GLY A 404 1.73 -7.26 4.76
CA GLY A 404 0.68 -6.64 3.95
C GLY A 404 0.08 -5.37 4.56
N ILE A 405 0.67 -4.86 5.65
CA ILE A 405 0.31 -3.58 6.27
C ILE A 405 1.52 -2.65 6.20
N ASP A 406 2.66 -3.06 6.77
CA ASP A 406 3.83 -2.19 6.87
C ASP A 406 4.70 -2.28 5.62
N ALA A 407 4.94 -1.12 5.00
CA ALA A 407 5.74 -1.03 3.79
C ALA A 407 7.13 -0.52 4.12
N LYS A 408 8.12 -1.41 4.02
CA LYS A 408 9.54 -1.04 4.20
C LYS A 408 9.95 0.00 3.16
N ASN A 409 10.74 0.98 3.58
CA ASN A 409 11.30 2.00 2.71
C ASN A 409 12.31 1.35 1.74
N MET A 410 12.05 1.42 0.43
CA MET A 410 13.01 0.98 -0.58
C MET A 410 14.17 1.97 -0.77
N ASP A 411 14.06 3.12 -0.12
CA ASP A 411 14.92 4.27 -0.29
C ASP A 411 15.83 4.56 0.94
N GLU A 412 16.46 3.55 1.55
CA GLU A 412 17.27 3.73 2.77
C GLU A 412 18.57 4.55 2.59
N ASP A 413 19.14 4.57 1.38
CA ASP A 413 20.44 5.21 1.11
C ASP A 413 20.42 6.74 1.04
N LEU A 414 19.26 7.40 1.19
CA LEU A 414 19.22 8.87 1.09
C LEU A 414 20.04 9.53 2.21
N PRO A 415 20.78 10.60 1.90
CA PRO A 415 21.65 11.29 2.87
C PRO A 415 20.82 11.94 3.98
N ASN A 416 19.67 12.49 3.62
CA ASN A 416 18.69 13.08 4.51
C ASN A 416 17.35 12.36 4.25
N ASP A 417 16.68 11.84 5.27
CA ASP A 417 15.40 11.17 5.09
C ASP A 417 14.58 11.13 6.39
N VAL A 418 13.30 10.80 6.26
CA VAL A 418 12.42 10.44 7.38
C VAL A 418 11.67 9.15 7.07
N ALA A 419 11.46 8.32 8.08
CA ALA A 419 10.68 7.10 7.99
C ALA A 419 10.05 6.76 9.35
N PHE A 420 9.05 5.89 9.35
CA PHE A 420 8.64 5.18 10.56
C PHE A 420 9.76 4.22 11.00
N TRP A 421 10.02 4.13 12.30
CA TRP A 421 11.08 3.28 12.85
C TRP A 421 10.49 2.05 13.54
N ILE A 422 10.54 0.90 12.86
CA ILE A 422 9.95 -0.35 13.34
C ILE A 422 11.04 -1.41 13.37
N GLU A 423 11.32 -2.01 14.54
CA GLU A 423 12.26 -3.14 14.70
C GLU A 423 13.63 -2.95 14.01
N ASN A 424 14.21 -1.76 14.10
CA ASN A 424 15.46 -1.37 13.41
C ASN A 424 15.39 -1.23 11.88
N GLY A 425 14.19 -1.14 11.32
CA GLY A 425 13.95 -0.86 9.91
C GLY A 425 13.24 0.48 9.68
N ASN A 426 13.44 1.04 8.50
CA ASN A 426 12.76 2.25 8.05
C ASN A 426 11.54 1.89 7.19
N TYR A 427 10.37 2.43 7.53
CA TYR A 427 9.10 2.14 6.85
C TYR A 427 8.43 3.43 6.34
N VAL A 428 7.73 3.33 5.21
CA VAL A 428 6.95 4.44 4.61
C VAL A 428 5.44 4.30 4.85
N ILE A 429 4.97 3.11 5.16
CA ILE A 429 3.61 2.86 5.63
C ILE A 429 3.74 2.06 6.92
N GLU A 430 3.06 2.50 7.97
CA GLU A 430 2.94 1.80 9.24
C GLU A 430 1.46 1.65 9.61
N GLY A 431 1.04 0.47 10.05
CA GLY A 431 -0.27 0.25 10.64
C GLY A 431 -0.17 0.03 12.13
N VAL A 432 -1.07 0.66 12.89
CA VAL A 432 -1.12 0.52 14.34
C VAL A 432 -2.55 0.37 14.84
N ALA A 433 -2.75 -0.39 15.92
CA ALA A 433 -3.96 -0.20 16.72
C ALA A 433 -3.96 1.21 17.34
N PHE A 434 -5.10 1.90 17.26
CA PHE A 434 -5.24 3.23 17.86
C PHE A 434 -5.17 3.15 19.39
N ASP A 435 -4.28 3.95 19.96
CA ASP A 435 -4.19 4.19 21.40
C ASP A 435 -3.78 5.64 21.60
N LEU A 436 -4.53 6.37 22.42
CA LEU A 436 -4.31 7.80 22.69
C LEU A 436 -2.92 8.07 23.30
N SER A 437 -2.37 7.11 24.05
CA SER A 437 -1.05 7.20 24.69
C SER A 437 0.11 6.81 23.77
N LYS A 438 -0.17 6.29 22.58
CA LYS A 438 0.86 5.78 21.67
C LYS A 438 1.79 6.89 21.22
N LYS A 439 3.09 6.59 21.24
CA LYS A 439 4.14 7.41 20.63
C LYS A 439 4.83 6.60 19.55
N ILE A 440 4.53 6.91 18.30
CA ILE A 440 4.99 6.16 17.13
C ILE A 440 6.32 6.77 16.67
N PRO A 441 7.44 6.05 16.75
CA PRO A 441 8.76 6.60 16.51
C PRO A 441 9.03 6.86 15.03
N LEU A 442 9.69 8.00 14.75
CA LEU A 442 10.24 8.31 13.44
C LEU A 442 11.76 8.23 13.49
N SER A 443 12.35 7.65 12.45
CA SER A 443 13.76 7.76 12.13
C SER A 443 13.97 9.01 11.28
N VAL A 444 14.73 9.98 11.80
CA VAL A 444 15.14 11.19 11.06
C VAL A 444 16.64 11.16 10.85
N LYS A 445 17.07 11.10 9.60
CA LYS A 445 18.48 11.04 9.18
C LYS A 445 18.87 12.36 8.53
N ALA A 446 20.00 12.93 8.95
CA ALA A 446 20.57 14.14 8.38
C ALA A 446 22.09 13.97 8.20
N ALA A 447 22.59 14.00 6.96
CA ALA A 447 24.02 13.91 6.66
C ALA A 447 24.77 15.23 6.93
N ALA A 448 24.06 16.35 6.82
CA ALA A 448 24.51 17.69 7.18
C ALA A 448 23.40 18.40 7.98
N SER A 449 23.69 19.60 8.50
CA SER A 449 22.66 20.44 9.14
C SER A 449 21.51 20.69 8.16
N THR A 450 20.33 20.13 8.43
CA THR A 450 19.23 20.02 7.45
C THR A 450 17.90 20.45 8.07
N THR A 451 17.11 21.23 7.33
CA THR A 451 15.77 21.63 7.74
C THR A 451 14.73 20.58 7.34
N PHE A 452 13.89 20.17 8.29
CA PHE A 452 12.75 19.28 8.09
C PHE A 452 11.46 20.04 8.42
N GLN A 453 10.51 20.06 7.48
CA GLN A 453 9.20 20.66 7.66
C GLN A 453 8.10 19.59 7.54
N PHE A 454 7.46 19.26 8.65
CA PHE A 454 6.44 18.22 8.80
C PHE A 454 5.02 18.81 8.73
N TYR A 455 4.12 18.14 8.02
CA TYR A 455 2.69 18.50 7.96
C TYR A 455 1.81 17.35 7.45
N ILE A 456 0.51 17.39 7.78
CA ILE A 456 -0.47 16.40 7.30
C ILE A 456 -1.21 16.95 6.07
N PRO A 457 -0.93 16.46 4.85
CA PRO A 457 -1.66 16.89 3.64
C PRO A 457 -3.05 16.25 3.51
N GLU A 458 -3.29 15.10 4.15
CA GLU A 458 -4.46 14.26 3.90
C GLU A 458 -4.79 13.42 5.14
N MET A 459 -6.07 13.38 5.49
CA MET A 459 -6.66 12.44 6.44
C MET A 459 -7.87 11.80 5.76
N VAL A 460 -7.99 10.47 5.87
CA VAL A 460 -9.09 9.69 5.29
C VAL A 460 -9.76 8.90 6.39
N ASP A 461 -11.07 9.07 6.51
CA ASP A 461 -11.94 8.40 7.49
C ASP A 461 -11.39 8.43 8.93
N PHE A 462 -10.67 9.51 9.24
CA PHE A 462 -10.07 9.80 10.53
C PHE A 462 -10.98 10.75 11.32
N ASP A 463 -11.02 10.63 12.64
CA ASP A 463 -11.73 11.60 13.48
C ASP A 463 -11.02 12.95 13.42
N PHE A 464 -11.57 13.91 12.67
CA PHE A 464 -10.99 15.25 12.53
C PHE A 464 -10.95 16.05 13.85
N SER A 465 -11.60 15.58 14.91
CA SER A 465 -11.46 16.17 16.26
C SER A 465 -10.21 15.67 17.00
N GLN A 466 -9.65 14.53 16.60
CA GLN A 466 -8.45 13.96 17.18
C GLN A 466 -7.21 14.69 16.64
N ALA A 467 -6.54 15.45 17.50
CA ALA A 467 -5.28 16.11 17.15
C ALA A 467 -4.15 15.08 17.01
N VAL A 468 -3.34 15.26 15.99
CA VAL A 468 -2.08 14.55 15.76
C VAL A 468 -0.92 15.53 15.99
N TYR A 469 -0.01 15.13 16.87
CA TYR A 469 1.15 15.91 17.26
C TYR A 469 2.44 15.26 16.77
N LEU A 470 3.42 16.08 16.40
CA LEU A 470 4.83 15.67 16.40
C LEU A 470 5.43 16.03 17.76
N TYR A 471 5.91 15.04 18.49
CA TYR A 471 6.66 15.19 19.73
C TYR A 471 8.16 15.23 19.41
N ASP A 472 8.85 16.31 19.82
CA ASP A 472 10.31 16.42 19.80
C ASP A 472 10.85 16.21 21.21
N SER A 473 11.58 15.12 21.43
CA SER A 473 12.16 14.80 22.73
C SER A 473 13.40 15.63 23.08
N LEU A 474 13.93 16.44 22.16
CA LEU A 474 15.07 17.31 22.43
C LEU A 474 14.72 18.41 23.44
N ASP A 475 13.53 19.00 23.30
CA ASP A 475 13.01 20.07 24.16
C ASP A 475 11.67 19.71 24.83
N ASN A 476 11.20 18.46 24.63
CA ASN A 476 9.94 17.93 25.15
C ASN A 476 8.69 18.68 24.65
N SER A 477 8.77 19.26 23.45
CA SER A 477 7.67 20.00 22.85
C SER A 477 6.73 19.09 22.03
N TYR A 478 5.46 19.50 21.95
CA TYR A 478 4.44 18.87 21.11
C TYR A 478 3.94 19.90 20.10
N HIS A 479 3.97 19.56 18.82
CA HIS A 479 3.55 20.42 17.72
C HIS A 479 2.33 19.83 17.05
N ASP A 480 1.20 20.53 17.09
CA ASP A 480 -0.02 20.12 16.39
C ASP A 480 0.18 20.26 14.88
N ILE A 481 0.42 19.13 14.21
CA ILE A 481 0.63 19.04 12.76
C ILE A 481 -0.67 18.74 12.00
N THR A 482 -1.81 18.72 12.70
CA THR A 482 -3.15 18.62 12.10
C THR A 482 -3.60 19.98 11.60
N LYS A 483 -3.22 21.05 12.29
CA LYS A 483 -3.65 22.43 12.01
C LYS A 483 -2.57 23.32 11.40
N GLY A 484 -1.33 22.82 11.28
CA GLY A 484 -0.20 23.61 10.83
C GLY A 484 0.99 22.76 10.42
N THR A 485 2.12 23.43 10.23
CA THR A 485 3.41 22.80 9.93
C THR A 485 4.34 22.92 11.12
N TYR A 486 5.26 21.97 11.27
CA TYR A 486 6.38 22.07 12.21
C TYR A 486 7.69 22.05 11.44
N GLU A 487 8.52 23.07 11.61
CA GLU A 487 9.81 23.20 10.94
C GLU A 487 10.95 23.21 11.96
N VAL A 488 11.96 22.38 11.74
CA VAL A 488 13.11 22.24 12.63
C VAL A 488 14.39 22.01 11.84
N THR A 489 15.49 22.62 12.28
CA THR A 489 16.83 22.33 11.76
C THR A 489 17.50 21.27 12.63
N VAL A 490 17.88 20.16 12.01
CA VAL A 490 18.45 18.99 12.68
C VAL A 490 19.94 18.92 12.38
N ALA A 491 20.77 18.81 13.43
CA ALA A 491 22.21 18.63 13.32
C ALA A 491 22.55 17.25 12.72
N PRO A 492 23.74 17.07 12.09
CA PRO A 492 24.11 15.81 11.46
C PRO A 492 23.98 14.61 12.42
N GLY A 493 23.36 13.53 11.95
CA GLY A 493 23.09 12.33 12.75
C GLY A 493 21.91 11.50 12.24
N THR A 494 21.66 10.37 12.90
CA THR A 494 20.43 9.58 12.75
C THR A 494 19.73 9.53 14.09
N TYR A 495 18.47 9.99 14.14
CA TYR A 495 17.69 10.12 15.36
C TYR A 495 16.47 9.21 15.27
N THR A 496 16.50 8.09 15.97
CA THR A 496 15.43 7.08 16.02
C THR A 496 14.47 7.29 17.18
N ASP A 497 14.87 8.10 18.17
CA ASP A 497 14.12 8.30 19.41
C ASP A 497 13.64 9.74 19.62
N ARG A 498 14.13 10.69 18.79
CA ARG A 498 13.86 12.12 18.98
C ARG A 498 12.42 12.50 18.59
N PHE A 499 12.01 12.09 17.39
CA PHE A 499 10.73 12.49 16.82
C PHE A 499 9.73 11.36 16.93
N LYS A 500 8.55 11.64 17.47
CA LYS A 500 7.47 10.65 17.57
C LYS A 500 6.14 11.28 17.18
N ILE A 501 5.27 10.53 16.52
CA ILE A 501 3.86 10.90 16.36
C ILE A 501 3.10 10.56 17.64
N SER A 502 2.28 11.48 18.13
CA SER A 502 1.48 11.34 19.34
C SER A 502 0.04 11.81 19.10
N PHE A 503 -0.93 11.18 19.77
CA PHE A 503 -2.35 11.58 19.73
C PHE A 503 -2.76 12.44 20.93
N THR A 504 -1.79 12.77 21.79
CA THR A 504 -1.98 13.66 22.94
C THR A 504 -0.75 14.54 23.13
N ASN A 505 -0.94 15.73 23.67
CA ASN A 505 0.14 16.62 24.10
C ASN A 505 0.45 16.52 25.61
N GLN A 506 -0.19 15.57 26.30
CA GLN A 506 0.04 15.28 27.71
C GLN A 506 0.63 13.89 27.84
N THR A 507 1.62 13.72 28.73
CA THR A 507 2.05 12.39 29.14
C THR A 507 0.88 11.74 29.89
N LEU A 508 0.23 10.75 29.27
CA LEU A 508 -0.75 9.90 29.93
C LEU A 508 0.00 8.92 30.86
N GLY A 509 0.53 9.43 31.97
CA GLY A 509 0.79 8.58 33.11
C GLY A 509 -0.54 8.13 33.69
N THR A 510 -0.57 7.00 34.41
CA THR A 510 -1.42 6.96 35.61
C THR A 510 -1.23 8.31 36.27
N LYS A 511 -2.29 9.11 36.43
CA LYS A 511 -2.20 10.37 37.20
C LYS A 511 -1.33 10.03 38.41
N GLU A 512 -0.07 10.43 38.40
CA GLU A 512 0.60 10.68 39.65
C GLU A 512 -0.35 11.68 40.26
N ASP A 513 -0.92 11.29 41.39
CA ASP A 513 -1.66 12.17 42.25
C ASP A 513 -0.98 13.52 42.11
N SER A 514 -1.70 14.47 41.49
CA SER A 514 -1.38 15.86 41.72
C SER A 514 -1.30 15.88 43.23
N LYS A 515 -0.10 16.03 43.80
CA LYS A 515 0.06 16.20 45.24
C LYS A 515 -0.60 17.54 45.52
N THR A 516 -1.93 17.54 45.53
CA THR A 516 -2.72 18.47 46.29
C THR A 516 -2.11 18.36 47.66
N ASN A 517 -1.74 19.47 48.29
CA ASN A 517 -1.33 19.47 49.69
C ASN A 517 -2.52 19.09 50.61
N PHE A 518 -3.54 18.43 50.08
CA PHE A 518 -4.77 18.02 50.73
C PHE A 518 -4.59 16.65 51.36
N PHE A 519 -4.44 16.61 52.67
CA PHE A 519 -4.16 15.38 53.41
C PHE A 519 -5.40 14.90 54.13
N ILE A 520 -5.83 13.66 53.86
CA ILE A 520 -6.95 13.03 54.57
C ILE A 520 -6.38 11.96 55.50
N THR A 521 -6.70 12.04 56.78
CA THR A 521 -6.25 11.09 57.81
C THR A 521 -7.41 10.68 58.70
N GLN A 522 -7.36 9.45 59.19
CA GLN A 522 -8.32 8.94 60.17
C GLN A 522 -7.65 8.88 61.55
N ASP A 523 -8.20 9.61 62.50
CA ASP A 523 -7.85 9.54 63.91
C ASP A 523 -8.77 8.54 64.60
N ASN A 524 -8.30 7.29 64.72
CA ASN A 524 -9.08 6.20 65.32
C ASN A 524 -9.30 6.38 66.84
N ALA A 525 -8.38 7.03 67.55
CA ALA A 525 -8.54 7.31 68.97
C ALA A 525 -9.62 8.37 69.21
N GLY A 526 -9.59 9.45 68.42
CA GLY A 526 -10.60 10.51 68.45
C GLY A 526 -11.90 10.18 67.73
N LYS A 527 -11.96 9.05 67.00
CA LYS A 527 -13.07 8.66 66.11
C LYS A 527 -13.47 9.77 65.13
N VAL A 528 -12.48 10.43 64.53
CA VAL A 528 -12.70 11.51 63.56
C VAL A 528 -11.83 11.36 62.32
N LEU A 529 -12.40 11.68 61.17
CA LEU A 529 -11.67 11.86 59.91
C LEU A 529 -11.30 13.34 59.78
N LYS A 530 -10.02 13.62 59.56
CA LYS A 530 -9.48 14.97 59.41
C LYS A 530 -8.99 15.15 57.97
N ALA A 531 -9.38 16.23 57.32
CA ALA A 531 -8.85 16.62 56.03
C ALA A 531 -8.22 18.02 56.12
N MET A 532 -6.94 18.15 55.80
CA MET A 532 -6.21 19.42 55.82
C MET A 532 -6.18 19.99 54.40
N ASN A 533 -6.49 21.28 54.25
CA ASN A 533 -6.59 22.01 52.98
C ASN A 533 -5.67 23.25 52.97
N PRO A 534 -4.33 23.09 52.96
CA PRO A 534 -3.38 24.19 53.07
C PRO A 534 -3.48 25.20 51.93
N ASP A 535 -3.93 24.74 50.76
CA ASP A 535 -4.06 25.55 49.56
C ASP A 535 -5.41 26.32 49.51
N ASN A 536 -6.25 26.19 50.55
CA ASN A 536 -7.59 26.80 50.64
C ASN A 536 -8.48 26.57 49.40
N GLN A 537 -8.42 25.37 48.82
CA GLN A 537 -9.25 25.02 47.68
C GLN A 537 -10.74 25.00 48.06
N ILE A 538 -11.60 25.48 47.18
CA ILE A 538 -13.05 25.49 47.39
C ILE A 538 -13.59 24.08 47.17
N MET A 539 -14.11 23.47 48.23
CA MET A 539 -14.70 22.13 48.21
C MET A 539 -16.22 22.22 48.05
N LYS A 540 -16.78 21.44 47.13
CA LYS A 540 -18.21 21.34 46.88
C LYS A 540 -18.88 20.34 47.81
N SER A 541 -18.30 19.15 47.94
CA SER A 541 -18.87 18.06 48.75
C SER A 541 -17.83 17.08 49.27
N PHE A 542 -18.21 16.37 50.33
CA PHE A 542 -17.48 15.24 50.91
C PHE A 542 -18.39 14.02 50.99
N VAL A 543 -17.88 12.85 50.63
CA VAL A 543 -18.56 11.56 50.80
C VAL A 543 -17.56 10.50 51.26
N LEU A 544 -17.95 9.69 52.23
CA LEU A 544 -17.24 8.50 52.68
C LEU A 544 -17.99 7.25 52.21
N TYR A 545 -17.32 6.37 51.47
CA TYR A 545 -17.89 5.12 50.97
C TYR A 545 -17.32 3.92 51.72
N ASP A 546 -18.16 2.91 51.95
CA ASP A 546 -17.67 1.57 52.33
C ASP A 546 -17.04 0.83 51.13
N ILE A 547 -16.44 -0.33 51.38
CA ILE A 547 -15.80 -1.14 50.32
C ILE A 547 -16.74 -1.62 49.22
N LEU A 548 -18.06 -1.59 49.46
CA LEU A 548 -19.09 -1.97 48.49
C LEU A 548 -19.59 -0.76 47.70
N GLY A 549 -19.03 0.43 47.93
CA GLY A 549 -19.40 1.68 47.25
C GLY A 549 -20.65 2.35 47.81
N ARG A 550 -21.15 1.94 48.98
CA ARG A 550 -22.30 2.60 49.63
C ARG A 550 -21.82 3.82 50.41
N ALA A 551 -22.48 4.96 50.24
CA ALA A 551 -22.19 6.17 51.02
C ALA A 551 -22.60 5.95 52.48
N VAL A 552 -21.65 6.04 53.40
CA VAL A 552 -21.86 5.89 54.85
C VAL A 552 -21.82 7.23 55.59
N LEU A 553 -21.25 8.26 54.97
CA LEU A 553 -21.25 9.64 55.48
C LEU A 553 -21.14 10.60 54.30
N SER A 554 -21.87 11.72 54.32
CA SER A 554 -21.79 12.74 53.28
C SER A 554 -22.08 14.14 53.81
N LYS A 555 -21.48 15.15 53.19
CA LYS A 555 -21.72 16.57 53.48
C LYS A 555 -21.69 17.37 52.19
N GLU A 556 -22.79 18.06 51.90
CA GLU A 556 -22.94 19.02 50.80
C GLU A 556 -24.01 20.05 51.22
N PRO A 557 -23.75 21.36 51.11
CA PRO A 557 -22.49 21.98 50.70
C PRO A 557 -21.40 21.85 51.78
N LEU A 558 -20.14 21.99 51.36
CA LEU A 558 -19.01 22.25 52.27
C LEU A 558 -18.72 23.75 52.30
N GLU A 559 -18.48 24.28 53.50
CA GLU A 559 -17.98 25.65 53.69
C GLU A 559 -16.47 25.69 53.41
N ALA A 560 -15.95 26.84 52.98
CA ALA A 560 -14.53 26.98 52.65
C ALA A 560 -13.69 27.06 53.93
N GLU A 561 -13.07 25.94 54.32
CA GLU A 561 -12.27 25.83 55.54
C GLU A 561 -10.84 25.30 55.24
N PRO A 562 -9.82 25.73 56.00
CA PRO A 562 -8.47 25.20 55.91
C PRO A 562 -8.35 23.78 56.49
N ASN A 563 -9.32 23.35 57.31
CA ASN A 563 -9.38 22.01 57.87
C ASN A 563 -10.84 21.53 57.99
N TYR A 564 -11.09 20.28 57.60
CA TYR A 564 -12.38 19.63 57.76
C TYR A 564 -12.29 18.50 58.78
N ILE A 565 -13.32 18.36 59.62
CA ILE A 565 -13.41 17.30 60.63
C ILE A 565 -14.78 16.64 60.52
N PHE A 566 -14.78 15.32 60.36
CA PHE A 566 -15.99 14.52 60.27
C PHE A 566 -16.00 13.43 61.33
N SER A 567 -17.10 13.31 62.09
CA SER A 567 -17.23 12.23 63.08
C SER A 567 -17.36 10.89 62.36
N THR A 568 -16.57 9.91 62.82
CA THR A 568 -16.67 8.50 62.41
C THR A 568 -17.22 7.62 63.53
N SER A 569 -17.74 8.25 64.59
CA SER A 569 -18.41 7.53 65.68
C SER A 569 -19.65 6.81 65.14
N GLY A 570 -19.76 5.50 65.43
CA GLY A 570 -20.86 4.67 64.93
C GLY A 570 -20.61 4.02 63.56
N ILE A 571 -19.49 4.34 62.89
CA ILE A 571 -19.08 3.65 61.66
C ILE A 571 -18.36 2.34 62.02
N SER A 572 -18.72 1.23 61.36
CA SER A 572 -18.11 -0.09 61.61
C SER A 572 -16.61 -0.11 61.30
N SER A 573 -15.86 -0.99 61.95
CA SER A 573 -14.44 -1.12 61.62
C SER A 573 -14.26 -1.72 60.22
N GLY A 574 -13.37 -1.12 59.43
CA GLY A 574 -13.20 -1.51 58.03
C GLY A 574 -12.39 -0.49 57.21
N VAL A 575 -12.23 -0.83 55.94
CA VAL A 575 -11.63 0.06 54.94
C VAL A 575 -12.73 0.94 54.33
N TYR A 576 -12.45 2.22 54.19
CA TYR A 576 -13.35 3.20 53.58
C TYR A 576 -12.61 4.06 52.56
N ILE A 577 -13.37 4.66 51.65
CA ILE A 577 -12.88 5.57 50.62
C ILE A 577 -13.48 6.95 50.89
N ALA A 578 -12.63 7.89 51.32
CA ALA A 578 -13.01 9.28 51.50
C ALA A 578 -12.84 10.04 50.19
N THR A 579 -13.87 10.74 49.73
CA THR A 579 -13.86 11.48 48.47
C THR A 579 -14.33 12.92 48.69
N PHE A 580 -13.52 13.89 48.27
CA PHE A 580 -13.89 15.30 48.16
C PHE A 580 -14.04 15.67 46.69
N LEU A 581 -14.96 16.58 46.39
CA LEU A 581 -15.15 17.15 45.06
C LEU A 581 -14.86 18.65 45.13
N THR A 582 -13.97 19.17 44.29
CA THR A 582 -13.70 20.62 44.20
C THR A 582 -14.79 21.34 43.41
N ALA A 583 -14.82 22.69 43.47
CA ALA A 583 -15.71 23.51 42.66
C ALA A 583 -15.56 23.26 41.15
N GLU A 584 -14.36 22.90 40.69
CA GLU A 584 -14.02 22.57 39.30
C GLU A 584 -14.35 21.10 38.93
N ASN A 585 -15.07 20.38 39.80
CA ASN A 585 -15.44 18.97 39.66
C ASN A 585 -14.24 17.99 39.63
N VAL A 586 -13.12 18.34 40.25
CA VAL A 586 -11.99 17.43 40.45
C VAL A 586 -12.22 16.60 41.71
N LYS A 587 -11.99 15.29 41.64
CA LYS A 587 -12.13 14.37 42.79
C LYS A 587 -10.79 14.14 43.49
N ILE A 588 -10.76 14.34 44.81
CA ILE A 588 -9.65 13.96 45.69
C ILE A 588 -10.09 12.74 46.49
N THR A 589 -9.34 11.64 46.44
CA THR A 589 -9.76 10.37 47.06
C THR A 589 -8.65 9.79 47.93
N GLN A 590 -9.00 9.34 49.14
CA GLN A 590 -8.07 8.68 50.05
C GLN A 590 -8.70 7.44 50.67
N LYS A 591 -7.96 6.33 50.65
CA LYS A 591 -8.29 5.14 51.44
C LYS A 591 -7.96 5.41 52.90
N VAL A 592 -8.93 5.17 53.79
CA VAL A 592 -8.78 5.28 55.25
C VAL A 592 -9.23 4.00 55.93
N ILE A 593 -8.67 3.72 57.11
CA ILE A 593 -9.02 2.55 57.92
C ILE A 593 -9.65 3.06 59.22
N ILE A 594 -10.95 2.82 59.37
CA ILE A 594 -11.67 3.12 60.62
C ILE A 594 -11.59 1.88 61.50
N SER A 595 -11.09 2.04 62.72
CA SER A 595 -11.05 0.98 63.72
C SER A 595 -11.70 1.42 65.02
N ASN A 596 -12.55 0.55 65.58
CA ASN A 596 -13.18 0.73 66.89
C ASN A 596 -12.44 0.00 68.01
N SER A 597 -11.35 -0.72 67.70
CA SER A 597 -10.48 -1.30 68.71
C SER A 597 -9.61 -0.20 69.29
N GLY A 598 -9.93 0.26 70.49
CA GLY A 598 -9.06 1.17 71.23
C GLY A 598 -7.78 0.46 71.65
N ARG A 599 -6.75 0.48 70.79
CA ARG A 599 -5.32 0.37 71.10
C ARG A 599 -4.49 0.51 69.83
#